data_AF-A0A329RHT8-F1
#
_entry.id   AF-A0A329RHT8-F1
#
_cell.length_a   1.000
_cell.length_b   1.000
_cell.length_c   1.000
_cell.angle_alpha   90.00
_cell.angle_beta   90.00
_cell.angle_gamma   90.00
#
_symmetry.space_group_name_H-M   'P 1'
#
loop_
_entity.id
_entity.type
_entity.pdbx_description
1 polymer ?
#
loop_
_entity_poly.entity_id
_entity_poly.type
_entity_poly.pdbx_seq_one_letter_code
_entity_poly.pdbx_strand_id
1 'polypeptide(L)'
;MLKRALKTVNGGDAAEEERGAFLHTFNFNAWDEIFFFFNKMPEQFQRMRTEPEYLRYILASWYTGLQDMDQVVAFMTKTNLSKKAIEEFKNAYLAYIAHVKAAGTAIIR
;
A
#
# COMPACT_ATOMS: atom_id res chain seq x y z
N MET A 1 -45.67 -18.27 1.78
CA MET A 1 -44.90 -19.18 2.66
C MET A 1 -43.81 -19.90 1.84
N LEU A 2 -42.62 -20.01 2.45
CA LEU A 2 -41.34 -20.69 2.14
C LEU A 2 -41.11 -21.61 0.89
N LYS A 3 -39.98 -21.30 0.22
CA LYS A 3 -38.73 -22.08 -0.11
C LYS A 3 -38.76 -23.36 -0.98
N ARG A 4 -37.88 -23.37 -2.00
CA ARG A 4 -36.82 -24.37 -2.37
C ARG A 4 -36.31 -24.04 -3.78
N ALA A 5 -35.04 -24.11 -4.18
CA ALA A 5 -33.74 -24.28 -3.53
C ALA A 5 -32.72 -23.81 -4.60
N LEU A 6 -31.91 -22.77 -4.31
CA LEU A 6 -30.79 -22.44 -5.20
C LEU A 6 -29.62 -23.36 -4.86
N LYS A 7 -29.20 -24.07 -5.90
CA LYS A 7 -28.14 -25.06 -5.97
C LYS A 7 -26.82 -24.51 -5.40
N THR A 8 -26.28 -25.21 -4.41
CA THR A 8 -24.95 -25.03 -3.85
C THR A 8 -23.92 -25.04 -4.97
N VAL A 9 -23.34 -23.88 -5.28
CA VAL A 9 -22.10 -23.81 -6.06
C VAL A 9 -20.97 -24.10 -5.09
N ASN A 10 -20.27 -25.20 -5.40
CA ASN A 10 -19.08 -25.67 -4.75
C ASN A 10 -18.04 -24.53 -4.72
N GLY A 11 -17.86 -23.89 -3.57
CA GLY A 11 -16.89 -22.81 -3.34
C GLY A 11 -15.46 -23.34 -3.26
N GLY A 12 -15.05 -24.11 -4.27
CA GLY A 12 -13.72 -24.70 -4.38
C GLY A 12 -12.68 -23.80 -5.04
N ASP A 13 -13.09 -22.73 -5.72
CA ASP A 13 -12.19 -21.88 -6.53
C ASP A 13 -12.28 -20.38 -6.21
N ALA A 14 -12.93 -19.99 -5.11
CA ALA A 14 -13.01 -18.58 -4.70
C ALA A 14 -11.93 -18.15 -3.68
N ALA A 15 -11.10 -19.10 -3.22
CA ALA A 15 -10.04 -18.81 -2.26
C ALA A 15 -8.69 -18.48 -2.93
N GLU A 16 -8.53 -18.77 -4.23
CA GLU A 16 -7.26 -18.59 -4.93
C GLU A 16 -7.15 -17.23 -5.65
N GLU A 17 -8.28 -16.54 -5.86
CA GLU A 17 -8.32 -15.15 -6.36
C GLU A 17 -8.31 -14.09 -5.24
N GLU A 18 -8.25 -14.50 -3.97
CA GLU A 18 -7.87 -13.62 -2.86
C GLU A 18 -6.37 -13.73 -2.54
N ARG A 19 -5.51 -13.71 -3.57
CA ARG A 19 -4.10 -13.33 -3.37
C ARG A 19 -4.05 -11.84 -3.05
N GLY A 20 -4.39 -11.54 -1.79
CA GLY A 20 -4.82 -10.25 -1.27
C GLY A 20 -4.04 -9.05 -1.81
N ALA A 21 -4.77 -8.13 -2.43
CA ALA A 21 -4.20 -6.83 -2.80
C ALA A 21 -3.56 -6.18 -1.57
N PHE A 22 -2.35 -5.64 -1.73
CA PHE A 22 -1.69 -4.89 -0.67
C PHE A 22 -2.53 -3.66 -0.30
N LEU A 23 -3.03 -3.63 0.94
CA LEU A 23 -3.73 -2.49 1.52
C LEU A 23 -2.90 -1.90 2.66
N HIS A 24 -2.79 -0.57 2.71
CA HIS A 24 -2.10 0.14 3.77
C HIS A 24 -2.91 1.36 4.19
N THR A 25 -3.09 1.52 5.51
CA THR A 25 -3.75 2.68 6.09
C THR A 25 -2.70 3.59 6.70
N PHE A 26 -2.61 4.81 6.17
CA PHE A 26 -1.72 5.82 6.70
C PHE A 26 -2.29 6.45 7.99
N ASN A 27 -1.45 6.61 9.02
CA ASN A 27 -1.87 7.19 10.29
C ASN A 27 -1.47 8.67 10.37
N PHE A 28 -2.28 9.46 9.68
CA PHE A 28 -2.18 10.89 9.65
C PHE A 28 -3.17 11.44 10.73
N ASN A 29 -2.65 12.13 11.77
CA ASN A 29 -3.46 12.86 12.78
C ASN A 29 -4.11 14.13 12.18
N ALA A 30 -5.44 14.13 12.13
CA ALA A 30 -6.30 15.04 11.36
C ALA A 30 -6.04 16.55 11.46
N TRP A 31 -5.50 17.09 12.56
CA TRP A 31 -5.44 18.54 12.76
C TRP A 31 -4.10 19.19 12.37
N ASP A 32 -2.97 18.49 12.46
CA ASP A 32 -1.66 19.00 11.99
C ASP A 32 -1.40 18.71 10.51
N GLU A 33 -2.07 17.74 9.91
CA GLU A 33 -1.95 17.47 8.47
C GLU A 33 -2.83 18.34 7.60
N ILE A 34 -4.03 18.72 8.02
CA ILE A 34 -4.94 19.38 7.07
C ILE A 34 -4.38 20.72 6.58
N PHE A 35 -3.69 21.47 7.44
CA PHE A 35 -3.22 22.82 7.14
C PHE A 35 -1.87 22.88 6.40
N PHE A 36 -0.95 21.93 6.64
CA PHE A 36 0.40 21.94 6.06
C PHE A 36 0.62 20.86 4.97
N PHE A 37 -0.18 19.78 4.99
CA PHE A 37 0.03 18.58 4.18
C PHE A 37 -0.70 18.63 2.83
N PHE A 38 -1.91 19.20 2.74
CA PHE A 38 -2.69 19.17 1.49
C PHE A 38 -2.35 20.30 0.50
N ASN A 39 -1.75 21.41 0.94
CA ASN A 39 -1.33 22.50 0.05
C ASN A 39 0.12 22.43 -0.44
N LYS A 40 0.96 21.53 0.11
CA LYS A 40 2.40 21.45 -0.24
C LYS A 40 2.91 20.04 -0.58
N MET A 41 2.12 18.99 -0.35
CA MET A 41 2.51 17.64 -0.73
C MET A 41 2.44 17.46 -2.25
N PRO A 42 3.50 16.95 -2.90
CA PRO A 42 3.46 16.63 -4.32
C PRO A 42 2.32 15.65 -4.65
N GLU A 43 1.69 15.84 -5.81
CA GLU A 43 0.54 15.07 -6.28
C GLU A 43 0.77 13.56 -6.20
N GLN A 44 1.98 13.08 -6.55
CA GLN A 44 2.33 11.65 -6.48
C GLN A 44 2.06 11.06 -5.08
N PHE A 45 2.39 11.77 -4.00
CA PHE A 45 2.21 11.28 -2.64
C PHE A 45 0.77 11.43 -2.15
N GLN A 46 0.02 12.40 -2.69
CA GLN A 46 -1.41 12.48 -2.45
C GLN A 46 -2.12 11.26 -3.02
N ARG A 47 -1.81 10.91 -4.27
CA ARG A 47 -2.37 9.74 -4.94
C ARG A 47 -1.98 8.44 -4.25
N MET A 48 -0.74 8.32 -3.76
CA MET A 48 -0.32 7.17 -2.96
C MET A 48 -1.16 6.99 -1.67
N ARG A 49 -1.77 8.04 -1.13
CA ARG A 49 -2.65 7.93 0.05
C ARG A 49 -4.07 7.54 -0.31
N THR A 50 -4.59 8.06 -1.43
CA THR A 50 -6.01 7.97 -1.77
C THR A 50 -6.32 6.84 -2.75
N GLU A 51 -5.33 6.40 -3.52
CA GLU A 51 -5.44 5.37 -4.56
C GLU A 51 -4.59 4.15 -4.18
N PRO A 52 -5.19 3.08 -3.60
CA PRO A 52 -4.46 1.88 -3.18
C PRO A 52 -3.68 1.20 -4.31
N GLU A 53 -4.24 1.18 -5.53
CA GLU A 53 -3.57 0.61 -6.69
C GLU A 53 -2.35 1.43 -7.13
N TYR A 54 -2.45 2.76 -7.06
CA TYR A 54 -1.33 3.65 -7.36
C TYR A 54 -0.22 3.51 -6.31
N LEU A 55 -0.59 3.42 -5.03
CA LEU A 55 0.34 3.09 -3.95
C LEU A 55 1.11 1.80 -4.26
N ARG A 56 0.37 0.72 -4.55
CA ARG A 56 0.97 -0.57 -4.87
C ARG A 56 1.92 -0.49 -6.06
N TYR A 57 1.52 0.21 -7.12
CA TYR A 57 2.36 0.42 -8.30
C TYR A 57 3.68 1.14 -7.98
N ILE A 58 3.63 2.23 -7.21
CA ILE A 58 4.83 2.99 -6.83
C ILE A 58 5.73 2.17 -5.89
N LEU A 59 5.15 1.49 -4.89
CA LEU A 59 5.93 0.64 -3.98
C LEU A 59 6.58 -0.55 -4.70
N ALA A 60 5.91 -1.12 -5.71
CA ALA A 60 6.49 -2.14 -6.59
C ALA A 60 7.67 -1.58 -7.41
N SER A 61 7.54 -0.35 -7.92
CA SER A 61 8.62 0.33 -8.62
C SER A 61 9.81 0.62 -7.70
N TRP A 62 9.56 1.04 -6.46
CA TRP A 62 10.62 1.22 -5.46
C TRP A 62 11.28 -0.11 -5.11
N TYR A 63 10.51 -1.19 -4.93
CA TYR A 63 11.07 -2.51 -4.65
C TYR A 63 12.01 -3.02 -5.74
N THR A 64 11.69 -2.74 -7.01
CA THR A 64 12.50 -3.17 -8.15
C THR A 64 13.67 -2.22 -8.47
N GLY A 65 13.50 -0.90 -8.27
CA GLY A 65 14.49 0.13 -8.66
C GLY A 65 15.25 0.81 -7.51
N LEU A 66 14.69 0.82 -6.30
CA LEU A 66 15.21 1.46 -5.08
C LEU A 66 15.29 0.41 -3.96
N GLN A 67 16.30 -0.44 -4.05
CA GLN A 67 16.46 -1.58 -3.14
C GLN A 67 16.83 -1.16 -1.71
N ASP A 68 17.35 0.04 -1.52
CA ASP A 68 17.77 0.56 -0.22
C ASP A 68 16.77 1.59 0.34
N MET A 69 16.43 1.44 1.62
CA MET A 69 15.59 2.37 2.36
C MET A 69 16.19 3.78 2.39
N ASP A 70 17.51 3.92 2.45
CA ASP A 70 18.19 5.21 2.45
C ASP A 70 17.98 5.96 1.12
N GLN A 71 17.91 5.25 -0.01
CA GLN A 71 17.59 5.85 -1.31
C GLN A 71 16.13 6.31 -1.38
N VAL A 72 15.21 5.53 -0.82
CA VAL A 72 13.79 5.89 -0.74
C VAL A 72 13.59 7.13 0.15
N VAL A 73 14.25 7.18 1.31
CA VAL A 73 14.22 8.34 2.21
C VAL A 73 14.86 9.57 1.56
N ALA A 74 15.99 9.41 0.86
CA ALA A 74 16.65 10.50 0.14
C ALA A 74 15.76 11.06 -1.00
N PHE A 75 15.08 10.18 -1.75
CA PHE A 75 14.09 10.58 -2.74
C PHE A 75 12.96 11.39 -2.12
N MET A 76 12.33 10.87 -1.06
CA MET A 76 11.24 11.53 -0.37
C MET A 76 11.65 12.90 0.22
N THR A 77 12.86 12.99 0.77
CA THR A 77 13.43 14.25 1.29
C THR A 77 13.61 15.29 0.18
N LYS A 78 14.12 14.88 -0.99
CA LYS A 78 14.28 15.77 -2.16
C LYS A 78 12.95 16.27 -2.71
N THR A 79 11.88 15.50 -2.54
CA THR A 79 10.53 15.88 -2.98
C THR A 79 9.78 16.78 -1.99
N ASN A 80 10.48 17.36 -1.01
CA ASN A 80 9.95 18.32 -0.05
C ASN A 80 8.86 17.74 0.87
N LEU A 81 8.93 16.44 1.16
CA LEU A 81 8.07 15.81 2.16
C LEU A 81 8.50 16.21 3.58
N SER A 82 7.53 16.39 4.47
CA SER A 82 7.80 16.59 5.89
C SER A 82 8.36 15.30 6.51
N LYS A 83 9.14 15.42 7.58
CA LYS A 83 9.71 14.25 8.29
C LYS A 83 8.64 13.22 8.68
N LYS A 84 7.49 13.68 9.17
CA LYS A 84 6.34 12.82 9.51
C LYS A 84 5.78 12.10 8.28
N ALA A 85 5.65 12.78 7.14
CA ALA A 85 5.21 12.16 5.90
C ALA A 85 6.19 11.06 5.45
N ILE A 86 7.49 11.34 5.53
CA ILE A 86 8.55 10.39 5.20
C ILE A 86 8.44 9.13 6.07
N GLU A 87 8.21 9.27 7.38
CA GLU A 87 8.02 8.14 8.29
C GLU A 87 6.81 7.27 7.90
N GLU A 88 5.69 7.89 7.59
CA GLU A 88 4.47 7.19 7.15
C GLU A 88 4.68 6.43 5.83
N PHE A 89 5.28 7.06 4.81
CA PHE A 89 5.59 6.39 3.54
C PHE A 89 6.68 5.32 3.68
N LYS A 90 7.64 5.49 4.60
CA LYS A 90 8.61 4.46 4.95
C LYS A 90 7.93 3.23 5.57
N ASN A 91 6.98 3.44 6.49
CA ASN A 91 6.20 2.36 7.08
C ASN A 91 5.38 1.61 6.02
N ALA A 92 4.76 2.34 5.08
CA ALA A 92 4.07 1.74 3.94
C ALA A 92 4.99 0.85 3.10
N TYR A 93 6.21 1.32 2.79
CA TYR A 93 7.17 0.55 2.01
C TYR A 93 7.68 -0.70 2.76
N LEU A 94 7.97 -0.58 4.06
CA LEU A 94 8.33 -1.73 4.89
C LEU A 94 7.23 -2.80 4.92
N ALA A 95 5.97 -2.38 5.07
CA ALA A 95 4.82 -3.29 5.02
C ALA A 95 4.70 -3.97 3.66
N TYR A 96 4.95 -3.24 2.56
CA TYR A 96 4.94 -3.81 1.21
C TYR A 96 6.05 -4.86 1.02
N ILE A 97 7.28 -4.59 1.47
CA ILE A 97 8.38 -5.57 1.42
C ILE A 97 8.00 -6.84 2.19
N ALA A 98 7.40 -6.70 3.37
CA ALA A 98 6.94 -7.85 4.16
C ALA A 98 5.86 -8.65 3.42
N HIS A 99 4.89 -7.96 2.81
CA HIS A 99 3.83 -8.57 2.00
C HIS A 99 4.40 -9.35 0.80
N VAL A 100 5.32 -8.76 0.03
CA VAL A 100 5.95 -9.42 -1.12
C VAL A 100 6.79 -10.62 -0.69
N LYS A 101 7.54 -10.53 0.41
CA LYS A 101 8.30 -11.66 0.96
C LYS A 101 7.39 -12.80 1.42
N ALA A 102 6.28 -12.49 2.07
CA ALA A 102 5.29 -13.49 2.49
C ALA A 102 4.63 -14.17 1.28
N ALA A 103 4.24 -13.40 0.26
CA ALA A 103 3.67 -13.92 -0.98
C ALA A 103 4.67 -14.77 -1.79
N GLY A 104 5.93 -14.34 -1.88
CA GLY A 104 6.99 -15.11 -2.55
C GLY A 104 7.34 -16.41 -1.81
N THR A 105 7.26 -16.42 -0.48
CA THR A 105 7.47 -17.63 0.33
C THR A 105 6.35 -18.65 0.16
N ALA A 106 5.12 -18.21 -0.16
CA ALA A 106 3.97 -19.08 -0.38
C ALA A 106 4.00 -19.85 -1.71
N ILE A 107 4.81 -19.43 -2.69
CA ILE A 107 4.92 -20.09 -4.01
C ILE A 107 5.93 -21.27 -3.99
N ILE A 108 6.80 -21.35 -2.98
CA ILE A 108 7.90 -22.34 -2.90
C ILE A 108 7.63 -23.43 -1.84
N ARG A 109 6.38 -23.58 -1.37
CA ARG A 109 6.02 -24.62 -0.38
C ARG A 109 5.06 -25.64 -0.95
#